data_AF-A0A3L6JJH0-F1
#
_entry.id   AF-A0A3L6JJH0-F1
#
_cell.length_a   1.000
_cell.length_b   1.000
_cell.length_c   1.000
_cell.angle_alpha   90.00
_cell.angle_beta   90.00
_cell.angle_gamma   90.00
#
_symmetry.space_group_name_H-M   'P 1'
#
loop_
_entity.id
_entity.type
_entity.pdbx_description
1 polymer ?
#
loop_
_entity_poly.entity_id
_entity_poly.type
_entity_poly.pdbx_seq_one_letter_code
_entity_poly.pdbx_strand_id
1 'polypeptide(L)'
;MSEGNVAEIDLLTPMDKYLAAGCHIGTQVKTQDMEPFVYRQRPIGLYVLDVRKTDERIRVAGKFINRFNADRVVAVSGRVYGKRPVESFANYIGAHAFTERFVPGTLTNPNISGPRTYVEPELLVLTDPRTDQQALSEAARIGIPVIALCDTDNVTANIDLVIPSNNRGRKALALVYYLITKQVLRERGDLTGDAEPSFTPEDFEPQVQRV
;
A
#
# COMPACT_ATOMS: atom_id res chain seq x y z
N MET A 1 -25.19 21.43 21.43
CA MET A 1 -24.07 22.39 21.56
C MET A 1 -23.07 22.05 20.48
N SER A 2 -22.93 22.98 19.54
CA SER A 2 -21.97 23.04 18.43
C SER A 2 -21.74 21.77 17.60
N GLU A 3 -22.60 21.58 16.59
CA GLU A 3 -22.13 21.19 15.25
C GLU A 3 -21.14 22.26 14.78
N GLY A 4 -19.88 22.13 15.21
CA GLY A 4 -18.79 22.95 14.72
C GLY A 4 -18.41 22.43 13.35
N ASN A 5 -18.57 23.30 12.33
CA ASN A 5 -18.03 23.20 10.98
C ASN A 5 -16.93 22.13 10.84
N VAL A 6 -17.29 20.97 10.28
CA VAL A 6 -16.31 20.13 9.60
C VAL A 6 -15.96 20.92 8.35
N ALA A 7 -14.95 21.79 8.44
CA ALA A 7 -14.28 22.30 7.26
C ALA A 7 -14.04 21.11 6.34
N GLU A 8 -14.44 21.20 5.07
CA GLU A 8 -14.16 20.19 4.05
C GLU A 8 -12.71 19.75 4.22
N ILE A 9 -12.52 18.57 4.82
CA ILE A 9 -11.19 18.01 4.98
C ILE A 9 -10.83 17.62 3.56
N ASP A 10 -9.83 18.30 2.98
CA ASP A 10 -9.26 17.94 1.67
C ASP A 10 -8.63 16.55 1.80
N LEU A 11 -9.47 15.53 1.64
CA LEU A 11 -9.13 14.13 1.54
C LEU A 11 -9.14 13.76 0.06
N LEU A 12 -8.26 12.85 -0.35
CA LEU A 12 -8.25 12.34 -1.73
C LEU A 12 -9.57 11.69 -2.13
N THR A 13 -10.37 11.29 -1.14
CA THR A 13 -11.66 10.63 -1.30
C THR A 13 -12.53 10.93 -0.08
N PRO A 14 -13.87 11.02 -0.24
CA PRO A 14 -14.78 11.19 0.89
C PRO A 14 -14.53 10.20 2.01
N MET A 15 -14.59 10.68 3.26
CA MET A 15 -14.37 9.88 4.47
C MET A 15 -15.21 8.60 4.50
N ASP A 16 -16.43 8.67 3.96
CA ASP A 16 -17.36 7.53 3.90
C ASP A 16 -16.80 6.34 3.11
N LYS A 17 -16.02 6.58 2.04
CA LYS A 17 -15.42 5.49 1.26
C LYS A 17 -14.31 4.79 2.05
N TYR A 18 -13.48 5.54 2.79
CA TYR A 18 -12.47 4.95 3.68
C TYR A 18 -13.10 4.12 4.81
N LEU A 19 -14.23 4.61 5.36
CA LEU A 19 -14.97 3.90 6.40
C LEU A 19 -15.65 2.63 5.86
N ALA A 20 -16.29 2.71 4.68
CA ALA A 20 -16.96 1.60 4.01
C ALA A 20 -16.00 0.49 3.57
N ALA A 21 -14.79 0.85 3.12
CA ALA A 21 -13.74 -0.11 2.78
C ALA A 21 -13.10 -0.77 4.01
N GLY A 22 -13.28 -0.20 5.20
CA GLY A 22 -12.72 -0.72 6.46
C GLY A 22 -11.23 -0.42 6.65
N CYS A 23 -10.68 0.62 6.00
CA CYS A 23 -9.27 1.01 6.12
C CYS A 23 -8.87 1.40 7.55
N HIS A 24 -9.83 1.92 8.32
CA HIS A 24 -9.64 2.37 9.71
C HIS A 24 -9.64 1.23 10.75
N ILE A 25 -10.05 0.02 10.35
CA ILE A 25 -10.17 -1.12 11.27
C ILE A 25 -8.80 -1.81 11.37
N GLY A 26 -8.16 -1.68 12.53
CA GLY A 26 -6.92 -2.39 12.84
C GLY A 26 -7.15 -3.69 13.60
N THR A 27 -6.10 -4.21 14.24
CA THR A 27 -6.14 -5.47 15.00
C THR A 27 -6.33 -5.24 16.51
N GLN A 28 -6.30 -6.31 17.31
CA GLN A 28 -6.30 -6.25 18.77
C GLN A 28 -4.92 -5.97 19.37
N VAL A 29 -3.87 -6.04 18.56
CA VAL A 29 -2.48 -5.86 18.99
C VAL A 29 -1.99 -4.51 18.45
N LYS A 30 -1.22 -3.79 19.28
CA LYS A 30 -0.49 -2.60 18.86
C LYS A 30 1.01 -2.80 19.07
N THR A 31 1.80 -2.38 18.09
CA THR A 31 3.25 -2.21 18.22
C THR A 31 3.57 -0.77 18.64
N GLN A 32 4.68 -0.55 19.33
CA GLN A 32 5.12 0.79 19.75
C GLN A 32 5.33 1.72 18.54
N ASP A 33 5.92 1.19 17.46
CA ASP A 33 6.15 1.93 16.22
C ASP A 33 4.88 2.49 15.58
N MET A 34 3.77 1.75 15.71
CA MET A 34 2.49 2.10 15.10
C MET A 34 1.58 2.96 15.99
N GLU A 35 1.97 3.20 17.24
CA GLU A 35 1.22 4.03 18.20
C GLU A 35 0.87 5.42 17.67
N PRO A 36 1.76 6.15 16.96
CA PRO A 36 1.43 7.44 16.39
C PRO A 36 0.29 7.40 15.38
N PHE A 37 0.02 6.26 14.73
CA PHE A 37 -1.03 6.14 13.71
C PHE A 37 -2.38 5.66 14.27
N VAL A 38 -2.41 5.23 15.54
CA VAL A 38 -3.62 4.80 16.22
C VAL A 38 -4.38 6.03 16.72
N TYR A 39 -5.66 6.12 16.35
CA TYR A 39 -6.57 7.18 16.80
C TYR A 39 -7.17 6.84 18.17
N ARG A 40 -7.79 5.65 18.29
CA ARG A 40 -8.44 5.20 19.53
C ARG A 40 -8.58 3.68 19.58
N GLN A 41 -8.79 3.16 20.78
CA GLN A 41 -9.21 1.78 20.99
C GLN A 41 -10.74 1.70 21.11
N ARG A 42 -11.36 0.73 20.43
CA ARG A 42 -12.78 0.40 20.59
C ARG A 42 -12.98 -0.49 21.83
N PRO A 43 -14.19 -0.53 22.43
CA PRO A 43 -14.47 -1.36 23.62
C PRO A 43 -14.22 -2.87 23.42
N ILE A 44 -14.27 -3.34 22.18
CA ILE A 44 -14.03 -4.75 21.79
C ILE A 44 -12.51 -5.07 21.72
N GLY A 45 -11.64 -4.11 22.09
CA GLY A 45 -10.18 -4.26 22.06
C GLY A 45 -9.54 -4.00 20.70
N LEU A 46 -10.33 -3.72 19.65
CA LEU A 46 -9.81 -3.36 18.32
C LEU A 46 -9.27 -1.94 18.30
N TYR A 47 -8.08 -1.76 17.75
CA TYR A 47 -7.50 -0.45 17.50
C TYR A 47 -8.04 0.15 16.20
N VAL A 48 -8.24 1.47 16.21
CA VAL A 48 -8.72 2.25 15.07
C VAL A 48 -7.58 3.14 14.59
N LEU A 49 -7.25 3.04 13.30
CA LEU A 49 -6.25 3.88 12.63
C LEU A 49 -6.85 5.25 12.25
N ASP A 50 -6.03 6.30 12.28
CA ASP A 50 -6.43 7.64 11.81
C ASP A 50 -6.35 7.74 10.28
N VAL A 51 -7.51 7.82 9.63
CA VAL A 51 -7.64 7.94 8.16
C VAL A 51 -6.96 9.21 7.62
N ARG A 52 -6.89 10.29 8.41
CA ARG A 52 -6.23 11.53 7.97
C ARG A 52 -4.73 11.31 7.74
N LYS A 53 -4.10 10.54 8.63
CA LYS A 53 -2.69 10.18 8.50
C LYS A 53 -2.48 9.22 7.33
N THR A 54 -3.44 8.33 7.07
CA THR A 54 -3.42 7.48 5.88
C THR A 54 -3.42 8.32 4.60
N ASP A 55 -4.32 9.30 4.48
CA ASP A 55 -4.42 10.18 3.30
C ASP A 55 -3.14 10.98 3.07
N GLU A 56 -2.61 11.60 4.13
CA GLU A 56 -1.34 12.34 4.08
C GLU A 56 -0.19 11.45 3.60
N ARG A 57 -0.08 10.22 4.13
CA ARG A 57 0.95 9.27 3.74
C ARG A 57 0.78 8.77 2.31
N ILE A 58 -0.46 8.61 1.82
CA ILE A 58 -0.72 8.27 0.42
C ILE A 58 -0.28 9.42 -0.51
N ARG A 59 -0.55 10.68 -0.15
CA ARG A 59 -0.08 11.84 -0.93
C ARG A 59 1.45 11.89 -1.01
N VAL A 60 2.12 11.67 0.12
CA VAL A 60 3.60 11.60 0.17
C VAL A 60 4.12 10.42 -0.65
N ALA A 61 3.49 9.24 -0.56
CA ALA A 61 3.87 8.05 -1.31
C ALA A 61 3.73 8.26 -2.81
N GLY A 62 2.63 8.85 -3.28
CA GLY A 62 2.43 9.15 -4.71
C GLY A 62 3.50 10.09 -5.26
N LYS A 63 3.83 11.16 -4.51
CA LYS A 63 4.93 12.08 -4.86
C LYS A 63 6.30 11.40 -4.87
N PHE A 64 6.52 10.47 -3.93
CA PHE A 64 7.78 9.75 -3.82
C PHE A 64 7.95 8.74 -4.96
N ILE A 65 6.92 7.96 -5.28
CA ILE A 65 6.91 7.00 -6.39
C ILE A 65 7.14 7.73 -7.72
N ASN A 66 6.57 8.92 -7.91
CA ASN A 66 6.75 9.70 -9.15
C ASN A 66 8.20 10.16 -9.41
N ARG A 67 9.07 10.17 -8.40
CA ARG A 67 10.49 10.53 -8.58
C ARG A 67 11.31 9.43 -9.26
N PHE A 68 10.80 8.20 -9.30
CA PHE A 68 11.49 7.05 -9.85
C PHE A 68 10.89 6.64 -11.20
N ASN A 69 11.70 5.95 -12.00
CA ASN A 69 11.23 5.36 -13.25
C ASN A 69 10.25 4.22 -12.99
N ALA A 70 9.13 4.17 -13.72
CA ALA A 70 8.08 3.17 -13.55
C ALA A 70 8.61 1.72 -13.52
N ASP A 71 9.48 1.41 -14.48
CA ASP A 71 10.08 0.09 -14.70
C ASP A 71 10.98 -0.36 -13.53
N ARG A 72 11.47 0.60 -12.72
CA ARG A 72 12.33 0.33 -11.56
C ARG A 72 11.56 0.31 -10.24
N VAL A 73 10.23 0.44 -10.28
CA VAL A 73 9.37 0.26 -9.10
C VAL A 73 8.91 -1.18 -9.05
N VAL A 74 9.10 -1.83 -7.91
CA VAL A 74 8.64 -3.20 -7.66
C VAL A 74 7.58 -3.17 -6.56
N ALA A 75 6.43 -3.77 -6.81
CA ALA A 75 5.39 -4.01 -5.83
C ALA A 75 5.28 -5.50 -5.49
N VAL A 76 5.23 -5.84 -4.19
CA VAL A 76 5.20 -7.22 -3.71
C VAL A 76 3.98 -7.44 -2.81
N SER A 77 3.32 -8.57 -3.02
CA SER A 77 2.29 -9.09 -2.13
C SER A 77 2.34 -10.62 -2.07
N GLY A 78 2.78 -11.17 -0.94
CA GLY A 78 2.58 -12.58 -0.60
C GLY A 78 1.17 -12.90 -0.12
N ARG A 79 0.31 -11.89 0.10
CA ARG A 79 -1.08 -12.08 0.55
C ARG A 79 -2.01 -12.39 -0.61
N VAL A 80 -2.91 -13.36 -0.41
CA VAL A 80 -3.92 -13.78 -1.39
C VAL A 80 -4.79 -12.61 -1.85
N TYR A 81 -5.22 -11.74 -0.93
CA TYR A 81 -6.06 -10.58 -1.24
C TYR A 81 -5.30 -9.39 -1.81
N GLY A 82 -3.97 -9.36 -1.69
CA GLY A 82 -3.12 -8.31 -2.23
C GLY A 82 -2.62 -8.58 -3.64
N LYS A 83 -2.76 -9.81 -4.15
CA LYS A 83 -2.33 -10.19 -5.51
C LYS A 83 -2.96 -9.29 -6.58
N ARG A 84 -4.29 -9.26 -6.64
CA ARG A 84 -5.02 -8.47 -7.63
C ARG A 84 -4.76 -6.96 -7.54
N PRO A 85 -4.81 -6.32 -6.34
CA PRO A 85 -4.45 -4.91 -6.21
C PRO A 85 -3.04 -4.57 -6.73
N VAL A 86 -2.05 -5.42 -6.44
CA VAL A 86 -0.66 -5.21 -6.85
C VAL A 86 -0.48 -5.40 -8.36
N GLU A 87 -1.13 -6.41 -8.96
CA GLU A 87 -1.16 -6.60 -10.42
C GLU A 87 -1.80 -5.41 -11.14
N SER A 88 -2.95 -4.94 -10.67
CA SER A 88 -3.62 -3.78 -11.24
C SER A 88 -2.74 -2.52 -11.11
N PHE A 89 -2.15 -2.28 -9.94
CA PHE A 89 -1.19 -1.19 -9.71
C PHE A 89 -0.02 -1.24 -10.71
N ALA A 90 0.59 -2.41 -10.90
CA ALA A 90 1.68 -2.62 -11.84
C ALA A 90 1.25 -2.33 -13.28
N ASN A 91 0.07 -2.80 -13.70
CA ASN A 91 -0.45 -2.60 -15.04
C ASN A 91 -0.69 -1.11 -15.37
N TYR A 92 -1.24 -0.33 -14.43
CA TYR A 92 -1.53 1.08 -14.67
C TYR A 92 -0.29 1.98 -14.63
N ILE A 93 0.67 1.67 -13.77
CA ILE A 93 1.88 2.49 -13.59
C ILE A 93 3.00 2.06 -14.53
N GLY A 94 2.99 0.80 -15.00
CA GLY A 94 4.11 0.18 -15.71
C GLY A 94 5.21 -0.30 -14.75
N ALA A 95 4.84 -0.70 -13.53
CA ALA A 95 5.75 -1.23 -12.51
C ALA A 95 5.81 -2.76 -12.56
N HIS A 96 6.82 -3.35 -11.93
CA HIS A 96 6.91 -4.81 -11.79
C HIS A 96 6.13 -5.29 -10.56
N ALA A 97 5.31 -6.33 -10.73
CA ALA A 97 4.56 -6.96 -9.64
C ALA A 97 5.09 -8.37 -9.34
N PHE A 98 5.28 -8.67 -8.06
CA PHE A 98 5.46 -10.03 -7.56
C PHE A 98 4.30 -10.39 -6.64
N THR A 99 3.37 -11.18 -7.17
CA THR A 99 2.16 -11.64 -6.45
C THR A 99 2.23 -13.08 -5.99
N GLU A 100 3.20 -13.84 -6.51
CA GLU A 100 3.48 -15.19 -6.07
C GLU A 100 4.58 -15.21 -5.00
N ARG A 101 4.97 -16.42 -4.59
CA ARG A 101 6.05 -16.63 -3.63
C ARG A 101 7.31 -15.87 -4.08
N PHE A 102 7.74 -14.93 -3.24
CA PHE A 102 8.99 -14.21 -3.44
C PHE A 102 10.17 -15.19 -3.31
N VAL A 103 10.97 -15.31 -4.37
CA VAL A 103 12.10 -16.23 -4.39
C VAL A 103 13.31 -15.51 -3.76
N PRO A 104 13.98 -16.11 -2.76
CA PRO A 104 15.20 -15.56 -2.21
C PRO A 104 16.25 -15.35 -3.30
N GLY A 105 16.81 -14.14 -3.36
CA GLY A 105 17.82 -13.73 -4.33
C GLY A 105 17.26 -13.01 -5.56
N THR A 106 15.94 -12.80 -5.64
CA THR A 106 15.30 -12.04 -6.73
C THR A 106 15.89 -10.63 -6.88
N LEU A 107 16.33 -9.99 -5.80
CA LEU A 107 16.97 -8.67 -5.87
C LEU A 107 18.48 -8.73 -5.78
N THR A 108 19.06 -9.76 -5.13
CA THR A 108 20.49 -9.78 -4.81
C THR A 108 21.34 -10.64 -5.75
N ASN A 109 20.76 -11.58 -6.50
CA ASN A 109 21.52 -12.55 -7.29
C ASN A 109 21.22 -12.44 -8.79
N PRO A 110 22.12 -11.83 -9.60
CA PRO A 110 21.94 -11.71 -11.05
C PRO A 110 22.05 -13.05 -11.79
N ASN A 111 22.68 -14.06 -11.19
CA ASN A 111 22.88 -15.38 -11.79
C ASN A 111 21.74 -16.36 -11.47
N ILE A 112 20.54 -15.86 -11.16
CA ILE A 112 19.37 -16.72 -10.96
C ILE A 112 18.98 -17.37 -12.29
N SER A 113 19.06 -18.71 -12.32
CA SER A 113 18.67 -19.52 -13.48
C SER A 113 17.28 -20.14 -13.31
N GLY A 114 16.53 -20.24 -14.41
CA GLY A 114 15.23 -20.91 -14.50
C GLY A 114 14.06 -19.95 -14.83
N PRO A 115 12.81 -20.26 -14.43
CA PRO A 115 11.63 -19.40 -14.67
C PRO A 115 11.58 -18.20 -13.72
N ARG A 116 12.73 -17.75 -13.22
CA ARG A 116 12.86 -16.77 -12.13
C ARG A 116 13.45 -15.49 -12.71
N THR A 117 12.90 -14.36 -12.28
CA THR A 117 13.30 -13.04 -12.78
C THR A 117 14.17 -12.36 -11.74
N TYR A 118 15.37 -11.95 -12.13
CA TYR A 118 16.18 -10.99 -11.40
C TYR A 118 15.74 -9.59 -11.78
N VAL A 119 15.51 -8.72 -10.79
CA VAL A 119 15.13 -7.33 -11.00
C VAL A 119 15.98 -6.44 -10.10
N GLU A 120 16.42 -5.32 -10.64
CA GLU A 120 17.13 -4.27 -9.92
C GLU A 120 16.18 -3.08 -9.72
N PRO A 121 15.37 -3.08 -8.65
CA PRO A 121 14.50 -1.96 -8.34
C PRO A 121 15.25 -0.78 -7.75
N GLU A 122 14.69 0.41 -7.93
CA GLU A 122 15.06 1.63 -7.19
C GLU A 122 14.08 1.91 -6.05
N LEU A 123 12.90 1.28 -6.06
CA LEU A 123 11.87 1.45 -5.04
C LEU A 123 11.09 0.15 -4.83
N LEU A 124 10.87 -0.21 -3.57
CA LEU A 124 10.05 -1.36 -3.19
C LEU A 124 8.75 -0.91 -2.51
N VAL A 125 7.62 -1.45 -2.96
CA VAL A 125 6.29 -1.26 -2.34
C VAL A 125 5.80 -2.59 -1.80
N LEU A 126 5.57 -2.67 -0.49
CA LEU A 126 5.14 -3.89 0.20
C LEU A 126 3.69 -3.79 0.68
N THR A 127 2.95 -4.88 0.52
CA THR A 127 1.57 -4.98 1.02
C THR A 127 1.52 -5.32 2.50
N ASP A 128 2.43 -6.17 2.98
CA ASP A 128 2.52 -6.50 4.40
C ASP A 128 3.97 -6.83 4.77
N PRO A 129 4.64 -6.03 5.61
CA PRO A 129 6.02 -6.27 5.98
C PRO A 129 6.22 -7.58 6.74
N ARG A 130 5.17 -8.16 7.35
CA ARG A 130 5.26 -9.45 8.05
C ARG A 130 5.23 -10.64 7.10
N THR A 131 4.42 -10.57 6.04
CA THR A 131 4.35 -11.64 5.04
C THR A 131 5.53 -11.55 4.06
N ASP A 132 5.92 -10.32 3.71
CA ASP A 132 6.91 -10.03 2.66
C ASP A 132 8.33 -9.76 3.22
N GLN A 133 8.65 -10.33 4.39
CA GLN A 133 9.93 -10.11 5.09
C GLN A 133 11.17 -10.44 4.24
N GLN A 134 11.05 -11.40 3.31
CA GLN A 134 12.14 -11.76 2.43
C GLN A 134 12.51 -10.59 1.50
N ALA A 135 11.50 -9.97 0.87
CA ALA A 135 11.70 -8.81 0.01
C ALA A 135 12.22 -7.61 0.81
N LEU A 136 11.69 -7.39 2.03
CA LEU A 136 12.18 -6.34 2.94
C LEU A 136 13.66 -6.52 3.31
N SER A 137 14.06 -7.76 3.62
CA SER A 137 15.45 -8.07 3.99
C SER A 137 16.41 -7.92 2.83
N GLU A 138 16.00 -8.29 1.62
CA GLU A 138 16.82 -8.08 0.42
C GLU A 138 16.92 -6.61 0.04
N ALA A 139 15.82 -5.85 0.15
CA ALA A 139 15.84 -4.41 -0.05
C ALA A 139 16.83 -3.70 0.88
N ALA A 140 16.82 -4.06 2.17
CA ALA A 140 17.75 -3.53 3.14
C ALA A 140 19.22 -3.85 2.83
N ARG A 141 19.50 -5.02 2.22
CA ARG A 141 20.87 -5.42 1.83
C ARG A 141 21.39 -4.63 0.63
N ILE A 142 20.51 -4.29 -0.30
CA ILE A 142 20.86 -3.54 -1.52
C ILE A 142 20.86 -2.03 -1.25
N GLY A 143 20.10 -1.58 -0.24
CA GLY A 143 20.01 -0.18 0.14
C GLY A 143 18.96 0.60 -0.65
N ILE A 144 17.87 -0.05 -1.04
CA ILE A 144 16.75 0.59 -1.75
C ILE A 144 15.69 1.07 -0.75
N PRO A 145 15.03 2.22 -1.01
CA PRO A 145 13.94 2.69 -0.18
C PRO A 145 12.71 1.77 -0.24
N VAL A 146 12.02 1.62 0.89
CA VAL A 146 10.85 0.76 1.06
C VAL A 146 9.64 1.56 1.54
N ILE A 147 8.54 1.46 0.79
CA ILE A 147 7.20 1.87 1.19
C ILE A 147 6.41 0.64 1.60
N ALA A 148 5.70 0.66 2.73
CA ALA A 148 4.88 -0.48 3.13
C ALA A 148 3.51 -0.08 3.70
N LEU A 149 2.49 -0.87 3.37
CA LEU A 149 1.20 -0.83 4.07
C LEU A 149 1.33 -1.55 5.41
N CYS A 150 1.07 -0.83 6.50
CA CYS A 150 1.19 -1.35 7.85
C CYS A 150 -0.12 -1.23 8.61
N ASP A 151 -0.52 -2.34 9.23
CA ASP A 151 -1.59 -2.44 10.21
C ASP A 151 -1.00 -2.22 11.63
N THR A 152 -1.83 -2.20 12.66
CA THR A 152 -1.45 -1.84 14.03
C THR A 152 -0.45 -2.79 14.66
N ASP A 153 -0.39 -4.05 14.21
CA ASP A 153 0.50 -5.10 14.69
C ASP A 153 1.82 -5.22 13.92
N ASN A 154 2.00 -4.46 12.84
CA ASN A 154 3.22 -4.51 12.07
C ASN A 154 4.39 -3.81 12.79
N VAL A 155 5.60 -4.31 12.53
CA VAL A 155 6.88 -3.69 12.95
C VAL A 155 7.40 -2.88 11.77
N THR A 156 7.93 -1.68 12.01
CA THR A 156 8.33 -0.75 10.93
C THR A 156 9.84 -0.71 10.70
N ALA A 157 10.57 -1.72 11.17
CA ALA A 157 12.01 -1.82 10.96
C ALA A 157 12.34 -1.95 9.46
N ASN A 158 13.33 -1.19 8.99
CA ASN A 158 13.75 -1.13 7.58
C ASN A 158 12.66 -0.65 6.59
N ILE A 159 11.64 0.06 7.08
CA ILE A 159 10.60 0.68 6.25
C ILE A 159 10.80 2.20 6.32
N ASP A 160 11.00 2.84 5.17
CA ASP A 160 11.24 4.28 5.10
C ASP A 160 9.94 5.08 5.11
N LEU A 161 8.91 4.57 4.43
CA LEU A 161 7.59 5.21 4.38
C LEU A 161 6.48 4.23 4.75
N VAL A 162 5.87 4.48 5.90
CA VAL A 162 4.72 3.71 6.38
C VAL A 162 3.42 4.36 5.91
N ILE A 163 2.56 3.56 5.29
CA ILE A 163 1.17 3.91 4.99
C ILE A 163 0.28 3.14 5.98
N PRO A 164 -0.28 3.81 7.01
CA PRO A 164 -1.11 3.14 8.00
C PRO A 164 -2.46 2.75 7.38
N SER A 165 -2.70 1.46 7.20
CA SER A 165 -3.98 0.96 6.69
C SER A 165 -4.16 -0.52 7.03
N ASN A 166 -5.41 -0.95 7.09
CA ASN A 166 -5.77 -2.36 7.14
C ASN A 166 -5.20 -3.12 5.93
N ASN A 167 -4.25 -4.03 6.17
CA ASN A 167 -3.61 -4.88 5.16
C ASN A 167 -4.19 -6.30 5.06
N ARG A 168 -5.33 -6.55 5.72
CA ARG A 168 -6.04 -7.84 5.73
C ARG A 168 -7.33 -7.81 4.93
N GLY A 169 -7.98 -6.65 4.86
CA GLY A 169 -9.26 -6.47 4.18
C GLY A 169 -9.12 -6.40 2.66
N ARG A 170 -9.96 -7.15 1.93
CA ARG A 170 -10.05 -7.10 0.45
C ARG A 170 -10.33 -5.69 -0.07
N LYS A 171 -11.40 -5.07 0.46
CA LYS A 171 -11.83 -3.73 0.06
C LYS A 171 -10.83 -2.65 0.48
N ALA A 172 -10.22 -2.80 1.65
CA ALA A 172 -9.22 -1.86 2.15
C ALA A 172 -7.96 -1.85 1.27
N LEU A 173 -7.42 -3.03 0.93
CA LEU A 173 -6.26 -3.15 0.04
C LEU A 173 -6.57 -2.60 -1.36
N ALA A 174 -7.72 -2.96 -1.93
CA ALA A 174 -8.16 -2.46 -3.22
C ALA A 174 -8.25 -0.93 -3.24
N LEU A 175 -8.90 -0.33 -2.23
CA LEU A 175 -9.04 1.12 -2.13
C LEU A 175 -7.67 1.80 -1.98
N VAL A 176 -6.77 1.28 -1.14
CA VAL A 176 -5.47 1.93 -0.92
C VAL A 176 -4.60 1.88 -2.18
N TYR A 177 -4.51 0.72 -2.85
CA TYR A 177 -3.76 0.63 -4.11
C TYR A 177 -4.39 1.47 -5.22
N TYR A 178 -5.72 1.55 -5.28
CA TYR A 178 -6.43 2.46 -6.18
C TYR A 178 -6.02 3.92 -5.93
N LEU A 179 -6.01 4.36 -4.67
CA LEU A 179 -5.66 5.74 -4.31
C LEU A 179 -4.19 6.08 -4.58
N ILE A 180 -3.28 5.16 -4.28
CA ILE A 180 -1.85 5.32 -4.61
C ILE A 180 -1.71 5.43 -6.14
N THR A 181 -2.35 4.54 -6.91
CA THR A 181 -2.30 4.58 -8.38
C THR A 181 -2.83 5.89 -8.92
N LYS A 182 -4.01 6.32 -8.45
CA LYS A 182 -4.62 7.60 -8.82
C LYS A 182 -3.68 8.77 -8.51
N GLN A 183 -3.04 8.77 -7.34
CA GLN A 183 -2.12 9.84 -6.97
C GLN A 183 -0.85 9.83 -7.83
N VAL A 184 -0.27 8.67 -8.13
CA VAL A 184 0.91 8.56 -9.01
C VAL A 184 0.59 9.11 -10.40
N LEU A 185 -0.55 8.71 -10.99
CA LEU A 185 -0.96 9.20 -12.31
C LEU A 185 -1.29 10.71 -12.32
N ARG A 186 -1.85 11.23 -11.22
CA ARG A 186 -2.05 12.67 -11.04
C ARG A 186 -0.72 13.43 -11.02
N GLU A 187 0.28 12.91 -10.31
CA GLU A 187 1.61 13.54 -10.24
C GLU A 187 2.41 13.39 -11.55
N ARG A 188 2.13 12.35 -12.35
CA ARG A 188 2.68 12.20 -13.72
C ARG A 188 2.07 13.15 -14.75
N GLY A 189 0.90 13.73 -14.44
CA GLY A 189 0.16 14.59 -15.36
C GLY A 189 -0.75 13.85 -16.34
N ASP A 190 -0.84 12.52 -16.24
CA ASP A 190 -1.74 11.69 -17.05
C ASP A 190 -3.22 11.91 -16.69
N LEU A 191 -3.48 12.37 -15.46
CA LEU A 191 -4.79 12.78 -14.99
C LEU A 191 -4.82 14.29 -14.77
N THR A 192 -5.63 15.00 -15.56
CA THR A 192 -5.87 16.43 -15.37
C THR A 192 -6.79 16.68 -14.17
N GLY A 193 -6.25 17.24 -13.09
CA GLY A 193 -7.02 17.78 -11.97
C GLY A 193 -7.87 16.73 -11.25
N ASP A 194 -9.15 17.01 -11.03
CA ASP A 194 -10.16 16.14 -10.38
C ASP A 194 -10.81 15.12 -11.33
N ALA A 195 -10.27 14.94 -12.54
CA ALA A 195 -10.76 13.89 -13.43
C ALA A 195 -10.69 12.52 -12.74
N GLU A 196 -11.80 11.80 -12.71
CA GLU A 196 -11.81 10.42 -12.24
C GLU A 196 -10.97 9.57 -13.21
N PRO A 197 -10.10 8.69 -12.68
CA PRO A 197 -9.36 7.77 -13.52
C PRO A 197 -10.32 6.86 -14.29
N SER A 198 -9.87 6.31 -15.41
CA SER A 198 -10.63 5.35 -16.23
C SER A 198 -10.91 4.01 -15.51
N PHE A 199 -10.33 3.81 -14.33
CA PHE A 199 -10.46 2.60 -13.53
C PHE A 199 -11.18 2.89 -12.21
N THR A 200 -11.83 1.86 -11.69
CA THR A 200 -12.62 1.90 -10.46
C THR A 200 -11.93 1.12 -9.34
N PRO A 201 -12.27 1.37 -8.06
CA PRO A 201 -11.77 0.55 -6.95
C PRO A 201 -12.08 -0.95 -7.10
N GLU A 202 -13.14 -1.30 -7.86
CA GLU A 202 -13.58 -2.66 -8.11
C GLU A 202 -12.58 -3.44 -8.99
N ASP A 203 -11.86 -2.75 -9.88
CA ASP A 203 -10.83 -3.36 -10.73
C ASP A 203 -9.63 -3.91 -9.92
N PHE A 204 -9.46 -3.38 -8.72
CA PHE A 204 -8.44 -3.77 -7.75
C PHE A 204 -8.96 -4.83 -6.77
N GLU A 205 -10.27 -5.08 -6.69
CA GLU A 205 -10.78 -6.09 -5.77
C GLU A 205 -10.41 -7.51 -6.23
N PRO A 206 -9.89 -8.36 -5.33
CA PRO A 206 -9.59 -9.74 -5.67
C PRO A 206 -10.88 -10.49 -6.01
N GLN A 207 -10.99 -10.96 -7.25
CA GLN A 207 -12.10 -11.81 -7.66
C GLN A 207 -12.07 -13.09 -6.84
N VAL A 208 -13.19 -13.40 -6.17
CA VAL A 208 -13.33 -14.68 -5.48
C VAL A 208 -13.39 -15.75 -6.56
N GLN A 209 -12.29 -16.47 -6.77
CA GLN A 209 -12.36 -17.74 -7.49
C GLN A 209 -13.29 -18.65 -6.69
N ARG A 210 -14.53 -18.79 -7.18
CA ARG A 210 -15.39 -19.90 -6.80
C ARG A 210 -14.69 -21.15 -7.31
N VAL A 211 -14.05 -21.87 -6.39
CA VAL A 211 -13.69 -23.27 -6.59
C VAL A 211 -14.97 -24.09 -6.53
#